data_AF-A0A0F9LSG6-F1
#
_entry.id   AF-A0A0F9LSG6-F1
#
_cell.length_a   1.000
_cell.length_b   1.000
_cell.length_c   1.000
_cell.angle_alpha   90.00
_cell.angle_beta   90.00
_cell.angle_gamma   90.00
#
_symmetry.space_group_name_H-M   'P 1'
#
loop_
_entity.id
_entity.type
_entity.pdbx_description
1 polymer ?
#
loop_
_entity_poly.entity_id
_entity_poly.type
_entity_poly.pdbx_seq_one_letter_code
_entity_poly.pdbx_strand_id
1 'polypeptide(L)'
;MNHTTKEIYEHYQERGGNLPYHVFNRLITEFNYRVMSRILRGEEFQMGKELSKLSIIRIPRNYRKRAIDWGASNKLKKKFLEEGKTLYSKQNPDGEKWLIHRTDEWFTKFYWRKQDCELRNRSAYRLDITRGKKGNKTRLSNLLSTNSLAYLNFPLSTTIN
;
A
#
# COMPACT_ATOMS: atom_id res chain seq x y z
N MET A 1 9.67 7.11 15.08
CA MET A 1 9.11 8.48 15.01
C MET A 1 8.48 8.68 13.64
N ASN A 2 7.27 9.23 13.56
CA ASN A 2 6.71 9.70 12.30
C ASN A 2 7.13 11.16 12.15
N HIS A 3 8.05 11.46 11.25
CA HIS A 3 8.42 12.86 11.01
C HIS A 3 7.28 13.61 10.34
N THR A 4 6.80 14.66 10.99
CA THR A 4 5.77 15.53 10.42
C THR A 4 6.37 16.43 9.34
N THR A 5 5.54 16.94 8.42
CA THR A 5 6.01 17.92 7.41
C THR A 5 6.66 19.14 8.05
N LYS A 6 6.23 19.51 9.26
CA LYS A 6 6.80 20.60 10.06
C LYS A 6 8.23 20.28 10.50
N GLU A 7 8.49 19.09 11.04
CA GLU A 7 9.85 18.67 11.43
C GLU A 7 10.79 18.61 10.22
N ILE A 8 10.30 18.14 9.07
CA ILE A 8 11.10 18.13 7.83
C ILE A 8 11.43 19.58 7.40
N TYR A 9 10.48 20.51 7.58
CA TYR A 9 10.72 21.92 7.31
C TYR A 9 11.73 22.54 8.28
N GLU A 10 11.65 22.23 9.58
CA GLU A 10 12.61 22.67 10.59
C GLU A 10 14.03 22.22 10.23
N HIS A 11 14.22 20.95 9.88
CA HIS A 11 15.51 20.43 9.41
C HIS A 11 15.96 21.06 8.08
N TYR A 12 15.03 21.42 7.18
CA TYR A 12 15.34 22.16 5.96
C TYR A 12 15.87 23.57 6.27
N GLN A 13 15.25 24.28 7.23
CA GLN A 13 15.71 25.60 7.68
C GLN A 13 17.08 25.53 8.35
N GLU A 14 17.33 24.54 9.21
CA GLU A 14 18.63 24.32 9.87
C GLU A 14 19.78 24.12 8.87
N ARG A 15 19.48 23.60 7.68
CA ARG A 15 20.47 23.42 6.59
C ARG A 15 20.58 24.63 5.65
N GLY A 16 20.10 25.80 6.05
CA GLY A 16 20.17 27.03 5.26
C GLY A 16 19.05 27.19 4.23
N GLY A 17 17.97 26.42 4.36
CA GLY A 17 16.78 26.58 3.54
C GLY A 17 16.13 27.96 3.72
N ASN A 18 15.69 28.59 2.64
CA ASN A 18 15.18 29.97 2.65
C ASN A 18 13.71 30.12 2.20
N LEU A 19 13.02 28.99 2.00
CA LEU A 19 11.63 29.02 1.54
C LEU A 19 10.68 29.23 2.72
N PRO A 20 9.64 30.06 2.59
CA PRO A 20 8.56 30.09 3.57
C PRO A 20 7.85 28.74 3.69
N TYR A 21 7.39 28.37 4.89
CA TYR A 21 6.73 27.09 5.16
C TYR A 21 5.60 26.75 4.19
N HIS A 22 4.75 27.72 3.84
CA HIS A 22 3.63 27.48 2.93
C HIS A 22 4.10 27.11 1.51
N VAL A 23 5.21 27.70 1.03
CA VAL A 23 5.82 27.37 -0.26
C VAL A 23 6.43 25.97 -0.19
N PHE A 24 7.21 25.69 0.85
CA PHE A 24 7.82 24.38 1.07
C PHE A 24 6.78 23.26 1.12
N ASN A 25 5.71 23.45 1.91
CA ASN A 25 4.63 22.48 2.04
C ASN A 25 3.91 22.24 0.70
N ARG A 26 3.66 23.31 -0.07
CA ARG A 26 3.07 23.20 -1.41
C ARG A 26 3.96 22.40 -2.35
N LEU A 27 5.27 22.68 -2.36
CA LEU A 27 6.24 21.99 -3.20
C LEU A 27 6.33 20.49 -2.88
N ILE A 28 6.48 20.13 -1.61
CA ILE A 28 6.54 18.71 -1.20
C ILE A 28 5.24 17.99 -1.50
N THR A 29 4.10 18.63 -1.27
CA THR A 29 2.79 18.05 -1.57
C THR A 29 2.65 17.76 -3.06
N GLU A 30 2.98 18.74 -3.91
CA GLU A 30 2.89 18.60 -5.37
C GLU A 30 3.89 17.56 -5.89
N PHE A 31 5.12 17.58 -5.39
CA PHE A 31 6.15 16.59 -5.71
C PHE A 31 5.65 15.17 -5.41
N ASN A 32 5.19 14.93 -4.17
CA ASN A 32 4.67 13.63 -3.75
C ASN A 32 3.46 13.19 -4.59
N TYR A 33 2.56 14.12 -4.90
CA TYR A 33 1.40 13.83 -5.74
C TYR A 33 1.82 13.39 -7.15
N ARG A 34 2.75 14.12 -7.78
CA ARG A 34 3.26 13.79 -9.12
C ARG A 34 3.98 12.44 -9.14
N VAL A 35 4.88 12.22 -8.19
CA VAL A 35 5.61 10.94 -8.04
C VAL A 35 4.63 9.78 -7.91
N MET A 36 3.65 9.88 -7.02
CA MET A 36 2.68 8.79 -6.82
C MET A 36 1.75 8.61 -8.01
N SER A 37 1.42 9.69 -8.74
CA SER A 37 0.62 9.59 -9.96
C SER A 37 1.38 8.86 -11.08
N ARG A 38 2.69 9.09 -11.21
CA ARG A 38 3.56 8.32 -12.12
C ARG A 38 3.60 6.84 -11.75
N ILE A 39 3.84 6.55 -10.47
CA ILE A 39 3.88 5.17 -9.96
C ILE A 39 2.54 4.44 -10.18
N LEU A 40 1.42 5.12 -9.96
CA LEU A 40 0.09 4.55 -10.22
C LEU A 40 -0.17 4.24 -11.70
N ARG A 41 0.54 4.89 -12.63
CA ARG A 41 0.52 4.54 -14.06
C ARG A 41 1.42 3.36 -14.43
N GLY A 42 2.17 2.82 -13.45
CA GLY A 42 3.11 1.72 -13.67
C GLY A 42 4.57 2.15 -13.79
N GLU A 43 4.87 3.44 -13.68
CA GLU A 43 6.25 3.92 -13.76
C GLU A 43 7.05 3.56 -12.50
N GLU A 44 8.36 3.42 -12.67
CA GLU A 44 9.32 3.36 -11.57
C GLU A 44 9.87 4.76 -11.29
N PHE A 45 9.90 5.16 -10.03
CA PHE A 45 10.48 6.42 -9.60
C PHE A 45 11.86 6.19 -8.96
N GLN A 46 12.90 6.76 -9.56
CA GLN A 46 14.26 6.74 -9.03
C GLN A 46 14.45 7.87 -8.01
N MET A 47 14.74 7.51 -6.75
CA MET A 47 14.93 8.44 -5.63
C MET A 47 16.41 8.76 -5.38
N GLY A 48 17.31 8.32 -6.26
CA GLY A 48 18.75 8.50 -6.15
C GLY A 48 19.46 7.24 -5.62
N LYS A 49 20.79 7.29 -5.50
CA LYS A 49 21.61 6.12 -5.12
C LYS A 49 21.30 5.60 -3.71
N GLU A 50 21.05 6.51 -2.77
CA GLU A 50 20.81 6.15 -1.37
C GLU A 50 19.46 5.46 -1.17
N LEU A 51 18.42 5.96 -1.85
CA LEU A 51 17.04 5.54 -1.69
C LEU A 51 16.55 4.60 -2.80
N SER A 52 17.30 4.41 -3.88
CA SER A 52 16.92 3.52 -4.99
C SER A 52 15.51 3.82 -5.53
N LYS A 53 14.78 2.79 -5.94
CA LYS A 53 13.58 2.87 -6.77
C LYS A 53 12.31 2.55 -6.00
N LEU A 54 11.23 3.24 -6.38
CA LEU A 54 9.88 3.02 -5.89
C LEU A 54 8.94 2.70 -7.05
N SER A 55 8.16 1.62 -6.92
CA SER A 55 7.20 1.18 -7.94
C SER A 55 6.00 0.44 -7.33
N ILE A 56 5.11 -0.08 -8.16
CA ILE A 56 4.09 -1.07 -7.77
C ILE A 56 4.41 -2.36 -8.50
N ILE A 57 4.39 -3.47 -7.77
CA ILE A 57 4.61 -4.82 -8.31
C ILE A 57 3.39 -5.70 -8.03
N ARG A 58 3.20 -6.73 -8.84
CA ARG A 58 2.31 -7.85 -8.54
C ARG A 58 3.09 -8.92 -7.79
N ILE A 59 2.53 -9.43 -6.70
CA ILE A 59 3.13 -10.49 -5.89
C ILE A 59 2.23 -11.72 -5.99
N PRO A 60 2.76 -12.89 -6.42
CA PRO A 60 2.03 -14.15 -6.38
C PRO A 60 1.55 -14.46 -4.95
N ARG A 61 0.32 -14.96 -4.81
CA ARG A 61 -0.17 -15.43 -3.52
C ARG A 61 0.42 -16.79 -3.19
N ASN A 62 0.80 -16.96 -1.93
CA ASN A 62 1.16 -18.25 -1.38
C ASN A 62 -0.11 -18.95 -0.82
N TYR A 63 -0.69 -19.86 -1.60
CA TYR A 63 -1.92 -20.57 -1.21
C TYR A 63 -1.74 -21.54 -0.04
N ARG A 64 -0.50 -21.89 0.34
CA ARG A 64 -0.25 -22.67 1.57
C ARG A 64 -0.66 -21.87 2.83
N LYS A 65 -0.61 -20.54 2.75
CA LYS A 65 -1.08 -19.62 3.80
C LYS A 65 -2.30 -18.86 3.28
N ARG A 66 -3.47 -19.50 3.29
CA ARG A 66 -4.72 -18.92 2.78
C ARG A 66 -5.06 -17.61 3.49
N ALA A 67 -4.92 -16.50 2.79
CA ALA A 67 -5.31 -15.18 3.31
C ALA A 67 -6.83 -15.05 3.36
N ILE A 68 -7.36 -14.58 4.48
CA ILE A 68 -8.79 -14.27 4.63
C ILE A 68 -9.10 -12.98 3.87
N ASP A 69 -10.17 -13.00 3.07
CA ASP A 69 -10.80 -11.82 2.53
C ASP A 69 -11.77 -11.24 3.57
N TRP A 70 -11.29 -10.33 4.40
CA TRP A 70 -12.13 -9.68 5.41
C TRP A 70 -13.28 -8.88 4.80
N GLY A 71 -13.15 -8.34 3.59
CA GLY A 71 -14.21 -7.58 2.93
C GLY A 71 -15.37 -8.49 2.53
N ALA A 72 -15.07 -9.59 1.86
CA ALA A 72 -16.06 -10.60 1.50
C ALA A 72 -16.64 -11.30 2.74
N SER A 73 -15.79 -11.67 3.71
CA SER A 73 -16.21 -12.32 4.95
C SER A 73 -17.16 -11.43 5.75
N ASN A 74 -16.87 -10.13 5.89
CA ASN A 74 -17.75 -9.23 6.64
C ASN A 74 -19.10 -9.01 5.94
N LYS A 75 -19.15 -9.01 4.60
CA LYS A 75 -20.42 -8.98 3.86
C LYS A 75 -21.25 -10.23 4.10
N LEU A 76 -20.62 -11.42 4.04
CA LEU A 76 -21.29 -12.69 4.31
C LEU A 76 -21.77 -12.77 5.77
N LYS A 77 -20.92 -12.35 6.72
CA LYS A 77 -21.27 -12.24 8.13
C LYS A 77 -22.51 -11.39 8.34
N LYS A 78 -22.57 -10.21 7.70
CA LYS A 78 -23.73 -9.32 7.80
C LYS A 78 -24.99 -10.00 7.29
N LYS A 79 -24.93 -10.67 6.14
CA LYS A 79 -26.04 -11.43 5.57
C LYS A 79 -26.53 -12.54 6.50
N PHE A 80 -25.63 -13.32 7.10
CA PHE A 80 -26.00 -14.36 8.06
C PHE A 80 -26.66 -13.80 9.33
N LEU A 81 -26.19 -12.66 9.83
CA LEU A 81 -26.83 -11.97 10.96
C LEU A 81 -28.22 -11.45 10.59
N GLU A 82 -28.40 -10.92 9.38
CA GLU A 82 -29.71 -10.47 8.86
C GLU A 82 -30.68 -11.65 8.65
N GLU A 83 -30.17 -12.84 8.30
CA GLU A 83 -30.93 -14.09 8.16
C GLU A 83 -31.18 -14.82 9.50
N GLY A 84 -30.70 -14.29 10.63
CA GLY A 84 -30.84 -14.91 11.95
C GLY A 84 -30.00 -16.17 12.17
N LYS A 85 -28.99 -16.42 11.33
CA LYS A 85 -28.12 -17.59 11.42
C LYS A 85 -27.05 -17.43 12.51
N THR A 86 -26.76 -18.53 13.21
CA THR A 86 -25.66 -18.59 14.17
C THR A 86 -24.32 -18.71 13.44
N LEU A 87 -23.39 -17.82 13.75
CA LEU A 87 -22.05 -17.83 13.15
C LEU A 87 -21.15 -18.88 13.81
N TYR A 88 -20.28 -19.49 13.00
CA TYR A 88 -19.20 -20.33 13.51
C TYR A 88 -18.31 -19.55 14.48
N SER A 89 -18.17 -20.07 15.71
CA SER A 89 -17.26 -19.57 16.73
C SER A 89 -16.70 -20.75 17.55
N LYS A 90 -15.70 -20.50 18.42
CA LYS A 90 -15.22 -21.56 19.33
C LYS A 90 -16.32 -22.06 20.27
N GLN A 91 -17.29 -21.21 20.57
CA GLN A 91 -18.44 -21.51 21.41
C GLN A 91 -19.58 -22.17 20.62
N ASN A 92 -19.65 -21.93 19.31
CA ASN A 92 -20.68 -22.44 18.40
C ASN A 92 -20.02 -23.18 17.22
N PRO A 93 -19.53 -24.42 17.42
CA PRO A 93 -18.81 -25.18 16.39
C PRO A 93 -19.69 -25.59 15.20
N ASP A 94 -21.01 -25.69 15.39
CA ASP A 94 -21.99 -26.01 14.35
C ASP A 94 -22.51 -24.76 13.62
N GLY A 95 -22.00 -23.57 13.96
CA GLY A 95 -22.37 -22.33 13.31
C GLY A 95 -21.87 -22.26 11.86
N GLU A 96 -22.49 -21.37 11.09
CA GLU A 96 -22.19 -21.18 9.68
C GLU A 96 -20.83 -20.53 9.47
N LYS A 97 -20.01 -21.14 8.60
CA LYS A 97 -18.67 -20.64 8.27
C LYS A 97 -18.78 -19.40 7.39
N TRP A 98 -18.30 -18.27 7.88
CA TRP A 98 -18.42 -16.98 7.21
C TRP A 98 -17.09 -16.41 6.71
N LEU A 99 -15.97 -17.09 7.00
CA LEU A 99 -14.64 -16.67 6.55
C LEU A 99 -14.41 -17.11 5.11
N ILE A 100 -14.34 -16.13 4.21
CA ILE A 100 -14.02 -16.31 2.80
C ILE A 100 -12.52 -16.13 2.62
N HIS A 101 -11.87 -17.06 1.95
CA HIS A 101 -10.46 -16.96 1.59
C HIS A 101 -10.30 -16.32 0.21
N ARG A 102 -9.21 -15.56 0.03
CA ARG A 102 -8.89 -14.97 -1.27
C ARG A 102 -8.49 -16.05 -2.26
N THR A 103 -9.01 -15.92 -3.48
CA THR A 103 -8.72 -16.83 -4.60
C THR A 103 -7.79 -16.21 -5.65
N ASP A 104 -7.61 -14.88 -5.64
CA ASP A 104 -6.74 -14.18 -6.61
C ASP A 104 -5.32 -14.78 -6.66
N GLU A 105 -4.77 -14.95 -7.87
CA GLU A 105 -3.41 -15.47 -8.07
C GLU A 105 -2.32 -14.52 -7.58
N TRP A 106 -2.59 -13.22 -7.60
CA TRP A 106 -1.64 -12.19 -7.23
C TRP A 106 -2.31 -11.02 -6.51
N PHE A 107 -1.50 -10.16 -5.91
CA PHE A 107 -1.93 -8.87 -5.39
C PHE A 107 -0.90 -7.79 -5.68
N THR A 108 -1.35 -6.56 -5.86
CA THR A 108 -0.44 -5.42 -6.04
C THR A 108 0.11 -4.90 -4.71
N LYS A 109 1.38 -4.51 -4.70
CA LYS A 109 2.04 -3.91 -3.53
C LYS A 109 2.94 -2.76 -4.00
N PHE A 110 2.89 -1.64 -3.28
CA PHE A 110 3.94 -0.62 -3.38
C PHE A 110 5.26 -1.20 -2.90
N TYR A 111 6.27 -1.13 -3.75
CA TYR A 111 7.54 -1.78 -3.56
C TYR A 111 8.68 -0.77 -3.62
N TRP A 112 9.41 -0.70 -2.51
CA TRP A 112 10.67 0.00 -2.44
C TRP A 112 11.79 -1.01 -2.67
N ARG A 113 12.53 -0.85 -3.77
CA ARG A 113 13.63 -1.73 -4.18
C ARG A 113 14.88 -1.46 -3.35
N LYS A 114 14.85 -1.94 -2.11
CA LYS A 114 15.94 -1.75 -1.13
C LYS A 114 17.25 -2.46 -1.46
N GLN A 115 17.23 -3.45 -2.36
CA GLN A 115 18.42 -4.24 -2.68
C GLN A 115 19.54 -3.36 -3.24
N ASP A 116 19.18 -2.34 -4.03
CA ASP A 116 20.15 -1.40 -4.63
C ASP A 116 20.32 -0.11 -3.81
N CYS A 117 19.85 -0.07 -2.56
CA CYS A 117 20.07 1.09 -1.68
C CYS A 117 21.47 1.04 -1.06
N GLU A 118 22.19 2.15 -1.15
CA GLU A 118 23.48 2.38 -0.48
C GLU A 118 23.31 2.82 1.00
N LEU A 119 22.09 3.09 1.45
CA LEU A 119 21.80 3.50 2.83
C LEU A 119 22.22 2.44 3.87
N ARG A 120 23.08 2.83 4.81
CA ARG A 120 23.44 2.01 5.98
C ARG A 120 22.18 1.69 6.79
N ASN A 121 22.05 0.44 7.24
CA ASN A 121 20.88 -0.03 8.00
C ASN A 121 19.53 0.14 7.27
N ARG A 122 19.49 0.00 5.94
CA ARG A 122 18.26 0.04 5.11
C ARG A 122 17.09 -0.83 5.60
N SER A 123 17.36 -1.87 6.39
CA SER A 123 16.34 -2.72 7.02
C SER A 123 15.51 -1.99 8.08
N ALA A 124 16.09 -0.99 8.76
CA ALA A 124 15.43 -0.22 9.81
C ALA A 124 14.33 0.71 9.29
N TYR A 125 14.39 1.09 8.01
CA TYR A 125 13.45 2.01 7.40
C TYR A 125 12.24 1.27 6.81
N ARG A 126 11.10 1.93 6.67
CA ARG A 126 9.92 1.36 6.00
C ARG A 126 9.22 2.41 5.15
N LEU A 127 8.73 1.99 4.00
CA LEU A 127 7.82 2.78 3.19
C LEU A 127 6.40 2.64 3.72
N ASP A 128 5.84 3.75 4.22
CA ASP A 128 4.46 3.82 4.66
C ASP A 128 3.61 4.65 3.71
N ILE A 129 2.83 3.95 2.88
CA ILE A 129 1.92 4.58 1.92
C ILE A 129 0.64 5.06 2.61
N THR A 130 0.25 6.30 2.29
CA THR A 130 -0.95 6.95 2.82
C THR A 130 -2.22 6.12 2.61
N ARG A 131 -3.04 6.04 3.65
CA ARG A 131 -4.33 5.34 3.70
C ARG A 131 -5.49 6.35 3.77
N GLY A 132 -6.72 5.86 3.81
CA GLY A 132 -7.94 6.69 3.92
C GLY A 132 -8.54 7.05 2.56
N LYS A 133 -9.65 7.79 2.55
CA LYS A 133 -10.48 8.06 1.35
C LYS A 133 -9.68 8.63 0.17
N LYS A 134 -8.72 9.51 0.45
CA LYS A 134 -7.84 10.14 -0.56
C LYS A 134 -6.41 9.57 -0.58
N GLY A 135 -6.15 8.50 0.19
CA GLY A 135 -4.81 7.91 0.30
C GLY A 135 -4.41 7.14 -0.97
N ASN A 136 -3.10 7.00 -1.19
CA ASN A 136 -2.57 6.34 -2.38
C ASN A 136 -2.92 4.85 -2.46
N LYS A 137 -3.15 4.17 -1.33
CA LYS A 137 -3.69 2.80 -1.33
C LYS A 137 -5.10 2.73 -1.92
N THR A 138 -5.94 3.70 -1.59
CA THR A 138 -7.31 3.80 -2.11
C THR A 138 -7.31 4.16 -3.58
N ARG A 139 -6.41 5.06 -4.01
CA ARG A 139 -6.21 5.38 -5.43
C ARG A 139 -5.83 4.14 -6.24
N LEU A 140 -4.92 3.30 -5.75
CA LEU A 140 -4.56 2.05 -6.41
C LEU A 140 -5.75 1.07 -6.47
N SER A 141 -6.47 0.90 -5.36
CA SER A 141 -7.66 0.04 -5.32
C SER A 141 -8.72 0.49 -6.34
N ASN A 142 -8.98 1.80 -6.42
CA ASN A 142 -9.94 2.37 -7.35
C ASN A 142 -9.49 2.22 -8.80
N LEU A 143 -8.19 2.37 -9.07
CA LEU A 143 -7.61 2.16 -10.39
C LEU A 143 -7.86 0.72 -10.88
N LEU A 144 -7.59 -0.26 -10.02
CA LEU A 144 -7.78 -1.68 -10.33
C LEU A 144 -9.25 -2.07 -10.46
N SER A 145 -10.16 -1.43 -9.71
CA SER A 145 -11.59 -1.70 -9.82
C SER A 145 -12.22 -1.06 -11.07
N THR A 146 -11.71 0.10 -11.48
CA THR A 146 -12.26 0.85 -12.63
C THR A 146 -11.71 0.34 -13.95
N ASN A 147 -10.44 -0.09 -13.97
CA ASN A 147 -9.78 -0.62 -15.15
C ASN A 147 -9.24 -2.02 -14.85
N SER A 148 -9.95 -3.03 -15.36
CA SER A 148 -9.61 -4.44 -15.18
C SER A 148 -8.24 -4.82 -15.74
N LEU A 149 -7.66 -4.04 -16.66
CA LEU A 149 -6.34 -4.29 -17.27
C LEU A 149 -5.22 -3.43 -16.68
N ALA A 150 -5.51 -2.50 -15.77
CA ALA A 150 -4.50 -1.62 -15.19
C ALA A 150 -3.34 -2.38 -14.50
N TYR A 151 -3.59 -3.62 -14.08
CA TYR A 151 -2.57 -4.46 -13.45
C TYR A 151 -1.42 -4.84 -14.39
N LEU A 152 -1.63 -4.80 -15.72
CA LEU A 152 -0.60 -5.12 -16.72
C LEU A 152 0.55 -4.12 -16.69
N ASN A 153 0.29 -2.90 -16.23
CA ASN A 153 1.31 -1.87 -16.05
C ASN A 153 2.29 -2.17 -14.91
N PHE A 154 2.02 -3.20 -14.10
CA PHE A 154 2.85 -3.56 -12.96
C PHE A 154 3.59 -4.89 -13.21
N PRO A 155 4.92 -4.94 -13.02
CA PRO A 155 5.69 -6.16 -13.21
C PRO A 155 5.30 -7.22 -12.17
N LEU A 156 5.31 -8.49 -12.60
CA LEU A 156 5.14 -9.63 -11.70
C LEU A 156 6.47 -9.92 -11.00
N SER A 157 6.44 -9.92 -9.67
CA SER A 157 7.56 -10.29 -8.83
C SER A 157 7.90 -11.76 -9.01
N THR A 158 9.14 -12.05 -9.39
CA THR A 158 9.68 -13.40 -9.47
C THR A 158 10.03 -13.97 -8.09
N THR A 159 10.11 -13.12 -7.07
CA THR A 159 10.39 -13.56 -5.69
C THR A 159 9.10 -14.00 -5.01
N ILE A 160 8.95 -15.31 -4.80
CA ILE A 160 7.94 -15.89 -3.91
C ILE A 160 8.47 -15.73 -2.48
N ASN A 161 7.74 -14.98 -1.63
CA ASN A 161 8.05 -14.88 -0.19
C ASN A 161 7.40 -16.02 0.61
#